data_AF-A0A9P1T3H6-F1
#
_entry.id   AF-A0A9P1T3H6-F1
#
_cell.length_a   1.000
_cell.length_b   1.000
_cell.length_c   1.000
_cell.angle_alpha   90.00
_cell.angle_beta   90.00
_cell.angle_gamma   90.00
#
_symmetry.space_group_name_H-M   'P 1'
#
loop_
_entity.id
_entity.type
_entity.pdbx_description
1 polymer ?
#
loop_
_entity_poly.entity_id
_entity_poly.type
_entity_poly.pdbx_seq_one_letter_code
_entity_poly.pdbx_strand_id
1 'polypeptide(L)'
;MKIIKVKFVNDFNYKQVSGKLYDYRTFLKDLSEGDLVAVETVNGYAVAEVVRFVTSSAHEPLSYAFQKIDVKGLNDEKARQKEIEEVRFMIDLQVQKTSEKARWKELAKSDPELQTLIDTLESLGE
;
A
#
# COMPACT_ATOMS: atom_id res chain seq x y z
N MET A 1 18.97 -13.03 23.98
CA MET A 1 17.72 -13.49 23.33
C MET A 1 16.55 -12.87 24.08
N LYS A 2 15.54 -12.34 23.37
CA LYS A 2 14.38 -11.68 23.99
C LYS A 2 13.14 -12.57 23.86
N ILE A 3 12.21 -12.45 24.79
CA ILE A 3 10.88 -13.03 24.69
C ILE A 3 9.88 -11.91 24.45
N ILE A 4 8.99 -12.12 23.49
CA ILE A 4 7.90 -11.20 23.16
C ILE A 4 6.56 -11.91 23.34
N LYS A 5 5.55 -11.17 23.79
CA LYS A 5 4.16 -11.56 23.70
C LYS A 5 3.58 -11.02 22.41
N VAL A 6 2.92 -11.88 21.65
CA VAL A 6 2.28 -11.51 20.40
C VAL A 6 0.81 -11.91 20.39
N LYS A 7 0.02 -11.22 19.57
CA LYS A 7 -1.36 -11.60 19.22
C LYS A 7 -1.43 -11.82 17.71
N PHE A 8 -2.09 -12.87 17.25
CA PHE A 8 -2.23 -13.10 15.80
C PHE A 8 -3.16 -12.06 15.18
N VAL A 9 -2.76 -11.50 14.04
CA VAL A 9 -3.55 -10.48 13.33
C VAL A 9 -4.62 -11.12 12.44
N ASN A 10 -4.33 -12.31 11.91
CA ASN A 10 -5.26 -13.10 11.11
C ASN A 10 -5.37 -14.50 11.73
N ASP A 11 -6.29 -14.70 12.66
CA ASP A 11 -6.65 -16.05 13.09
C ASP A 11 -7.50 -16.68 11.98
N PHE A 12 -6.84 -17.33 11.02
CA PHE A 12 -7.49 -17.90 9.84
C PHE A 12 -8.50 -19.01 10.17
N ASN A 13 -8.64 -19.43 11.44
CA ASN A 13 -9.44 -20.59 11.82
C ASN A 13 -10.51 -20.38 12.89
N TYR A 14 -10.73 -19.19 13.47
CA TYR A 14 -11.76 -19.07 14.50
C TYR A 14 -12.60 -17.79 14.40
N LYS A 15 -13.92 -17.98 14.51
CA LYS A 15 -15.02 -16.99 14.56
C LYS A 15 -14.91 -15.96 15.70
N GLN A 16 -13.77 -15.81 16.35
CA GLN A 16 -13.52 -14.81 17.38
C GLN A 16 -12.08 -14.36 17.26
N VAL A 17 -11.87 -13.04 17.20
CA VAL A 17 -10.57 -12.42 17.45
C VAL A 17 -10.21 -12.79 18.88
N SER A 18 -9.57 -13.95 19.08
CA SER A 18 -9.19 -14.35 20.43
C SER A 18 -8.07 -13.40 20.86
N GLY A 19 -8.31 -12.61 21.91
CA GLY A 19 -7.29 -11.78 22.55
C GLY A 19 -6.18 -12.60 23.22
N LYS A 20 -5.94 -13.82 22.74
CA LYS A 20 -4.99 -14.77 23.28
C LYS A 20 -3.58 -14.32 22.91
N LEU A 21 -2.76 -14.23 23.93
CA LEU A 21 -1.36 -13.86 23.82
C LEU A 21 -0.50 -15.11 23.80
N TYR A 22 0.53 -15.09 22.96
CA TYR A 22 1.47 -16.19 22.80
C TYR A 22 2.89 -15.68 23.04
N ASP A 23 3.71 -16.50 23.68
CA ASP A 23 5.11 -16.19 23.95
C ASP A 23 6.00 -16.71 22.82
N TYR A 24 6.91 -15.86 22.33
CA TYR A 24 7.83 -16.18 21.24
C TYR A 24 9.24 -15.69 21.56
N ARG A 25 10.25 -16.46 21.13
CA ARG A 25 11.65 -16.01 21.15
C ARG A 25 11.92 -15.11 19.96
N THR A 26 12.81 -14.15 20.10
CA THR A 26 13.29 -13.36 18.96
C THR A 26 14.75 -12.93 19.12
N PHE A 27 15.40 -12.82 17.97
CA PHE A 27 16.74 -12.24 17.79
C PHE A 27 16.69 -10.83 17.20
N LEU A 28 15.50 -10.34 16.82
CA LEU A 28 15.30 -9.01 16.26
C LEU A 28 15.57 -7.95 17.35
N LYS A 29 16.39 -6.94 16.98
CA LYS A 29 16.85 -5.90 17.92
C LYS A 29 15.97 -4.65 17.87
N ASP A 30 15.36 -4.40 16.72
CA ASP A 30 14.61 -3.22 16.30
C ASP A 30 13.09 -3.39 16.38
N LEU A 31 12.64 -4.21 17.33
CA LEU A 31 11.21 -4.39 17.62
C LEU A 31 10.72 -3.38 18.67
N SER A 32 9.49 -2.93 18.49
CA SER A 32 8.68 -2.13 19.40
C SER A 32 7.29 -2.75 19.56
N GLU A 33 6.56 -2.35 20.60
CA GLU A 33 5.15 -2.71 20.73
C GLU A 33 4.35 -2.15 19.54
N GLY A 34 3.40 -2.93 19.02
CA GLY A 34 2.65 -2.63 17.81
C GLY A 34 3.30 -3.08 16.51
N ASP A 35 4.58 -3.49 16.51
CA ASP A 35 5.22 -4.01 15.30
C ASP A 35 4.58 -5.32 14.84
N LEU A 36 4.44 -5.48 13.54
CA LEU A 36 4.06 -6.76 12.93
C LEU A 36 5.28 -7.62 12.70
N VAL A 37 5.19 -8.89 13.07
CA VAL A 37 6.26 -9.88 12.93
C VAL A 37 5.74 -11.18 12.32
N ALA A 38 6.56 -11.82 11.49
CA ALA A 38 6.36 -13.21 11.10
C ALA A 38 6.85 -14.14 12.22
N VAL A 39 6.04 -15.14 12.53
CA VAL A 39 6.27 -16.10 13.59
C VAL A 39 6.07 -17.53 13.10
N GLU A 40 6.79 -18.46 13.71
CA GLU A 40 6.62 -19.90 13.51
C GLU A 40 5.34 -20.40 14.20
N THR A 41 4.65 -21.32 13.56
CA THR A 41 3.49 -22.03 14.12
C THR A 41 3.63 -23.51 13.81
N VAL A 42 2.83 -24.35 14.48
CA VAL A 42 2.81 -25.80 14.20
C VAL A 42 2.46 -26.10 12.73
N ASN A 43 1.73 -25.19 12.07
CA ASN A 43 1.22 -25.37 10.71
C ASN A 43 1.98 -24.54 9.66
N GLY A 44 3.16 -24.00 9.99
CA GLY A 44 3.93 -23.13 9.08
C GLY A 44 4.17 -21.75 9.69
N TYR A 45 3.89 -20.68 8.95
CA TYR A 45 4.19 -19.32 9.37
C TYR A 45 2.94 -18.45 9.42
N ALA A 46 2.92 -17.48 10.33
CA ALA A 46 1.83 -16.53 10.46
C ALA A 46 2.34 -15.14 10.86
N VAL A 47 1.48 -14.13 10.74
CA VAL A 47 1.78 -12.76 11.16
C VAL A 47 1.11 -12.46 12.50
N ALA A 48 1.87 -11.91 13.41
CA ALA A 48 1.42 -11.50 14.72
C ALA A 48 1.90 -10.08 15.06
N GLU A 49 1.16 -9.39 15.92
CA GLU A 49 1.52 -8.07 16.43
C GLU A 49 2.22 -8.22 17.78
N VAL A 50 3.35 -7.55 17.95
CA VAL A 50 4.07 -7.47 19.22
C VAL A 50 3.26 -6.67 20.21
N VAL A 51 2.83 -7.32 21.30
CA VAL A 51 2.04 -6.68 22.36
C VAL A 51 2.94 -6.13 23.46
N ARG A 52 3.96 -6.89 23.88
CA ARG A 52 4.94 -6.46 24.89
C ARG A 52 6.17 -7.34 24.95
N PHE A 53 7.23 -6.83 25.56
CA PHE A 53 8.43 -7.59 25.89
C PHE A 53 8.29 -8.26 27.25
N VAL A 54 8.82 -9.48 27.38
CA VAL A 54 8.75 -10.28 28.60
C VAL A 54 10.17 -10.62 29.07
N THR A 55 10.45 -10.33 30.34
CA THR A 55 11.73 -10.61 31.00
C THR A 55 11.80 -12.02 31.60
N SER A 56 10.66 -12.61 31.93
CA SER A 56 10.54 -13.98 32.44
C SER A 56 9.22 -14.61 31.99
N SER A 57 9.28 -15.75 31.32
CA SER A 57 8.09 -16.56 31.01
C SER A 57 8.05 -17.79 31.94
N ALA A 58 6.85 -18.22 32.32
CA ALA A 58 6.68 -19.41 33.16
C ALA A 58 7.23 -20.68 32.48
N HIS A 59 7.26 -20.68 31.15
CA HIS A 59 7.85 -21.71 30.30
C HIS A 59 8.64 -21.03 29.20
N GLU A 60 9.84 -21.51 28.88
CA GLU A 60 10.57 -20.95 27.75
C GLU A 60 9.89 -21.33 26.42
N PRO A 61 9.42 -20.37 25.61
CA PRO A 61 8.76 -20.68 24.35
C PRO A 61 9.74 -21.34 23.38
N LEU A 62 9.31 -22.36 22.63
CA LEU A 62 10.18 -23.04 21.65
C LEU A 62 10.12 -22.40 20.26
N SER A 63 9.09 -21.63 19.96
CA SER A 63 8.85 -21.01 18.65
C SER A 63 9.47 -19.61 18.53
N TYR A 64 9.84 -19.24 17.31
CA TYR A 64 10.54 -18.00 17.03
C TYR A 64 9.69 -16.99 16.23
N ALA A 65 9.86 -15.71 16.58
CA ALA A 65 9.53 -14.56 15.75
C ALA A 65 10.81 -14.07 15.08
N PHE A 66 10.84 -14.12 13.74
CA PHE A 66 12.09 -14.10 12.98
C PHE A 66 12.20 -12.96 11.96
N GLN A 67 11.10 -12.30 11.60
CA GLN A 67 11.12 -11.19 10.64
C GLN A 67 10.11 -10.11 11.03
N LYS A 68 10.57 -8.85 11.09
CA LYS A 68 9.68 -7.68 11.18
C LYS A 68 9.07 -7.39 9.82
N ILE A 69 7.77 -7.15 9.77
CA ILE A 69 7.04 -6.84 8.54
C ILE A 69 7.18 -5.35 8.23
N ASP A 70 7.69 -5.04 7.04
CA ASP A 70 7.84 -3.66 6.58
C ASP A 70 6.52 -3.10 6.04
N VAL A 71 5.65 -2.70 6.96
CA VAL A 71 4.36 -2.06 6.64
C VAL A 71 4.57 -0.67 6.05
N LYS A 72 5.62 0.04 6.51
CA LYS A 72 5.92 1.40 6.05
C LYS A 72 6.33 1.38 4.58
N GLY A 73 7.29 0.53 4.20
CA GLY A 73 7.73 0.39 2.81
C GLY A 73 6.58 -0.03 1.88
N LEU A 74 5.68 -0.92 2.34
CA LEU A 74 4.49 -1.28 1.58
C LEU A 74 3.56 -0.08 1.34
N ASN A 75 3.32 0.74 2.35
CA ASN A 75 2.43 1.91 2.24
C ASN A 75 3.07 3.01 1.39
N ASP A 76 4.37 3.24 1.54
CA ASP A 76 5.13 4.19 0.73
C ASP A 76 5.07 3.80 -0.75
N GLU A 77 5.25 2.51 -1.06
CA GLU A 77 5.16 2.01 -2.43
C GLU A 77 3.74 2.13 -3.00
N LYS A 78 2.70 1.83 -2.21
CA LYS A 78 1.31 2.04 -2.63
C LYS A 78 1.02 3.51 -2.96
N ALA A 79 1.51 4.44 -2.13
CA ALA A 79 1.35 5.86 -2.37
C ALA A 79 2.05 6.30 -3.66
N ARG A 80 3.28 5.81 -3.88
CA ARG A 80 4.05 6.07 -5.11
C ARG A 80 3.33 5.56 -6.36
N GLN A 81 2.79 4.35 -6.32
CA GLN A 81 2.05 3.78 -7.46
C GLN A 81 0.80 4.59 -7.78
N LYS A 82 0.06 5.03 -6.75
CA LYS A 82 -1.10 5.90 -6.93
C LYS A 82 -0.73 7.23 -7.60
N GLU A 83 0.35 7.86 -7.16
CA GLU A 83 0.84 9.11 -7.78
C GLU A 83 1.22 8.91 -9.25
N ILE A 84 1.86 7.78 -9.59
CA ILE A 84 2.18 7.43 -10.98
C ILE A 84 0.91 7.29 -11.83
N GLU A 85 -0.12 6.62 -11.32
CA GLU A 85 -1.39 6.46 -12.02
C GLU A 85 -2.09 7.82 -12.24
N GLU A 86 -2.11 8.68 -11.23
CA GLU A 86 -2.68 10.02 -11.32
C GLU A 86 -1.94 10.88 -12.35
N VAL A 87 -0.61 10.88 -12.33
CA VAL A 87 0.21 11.63 -13.30
C VAL A 87 -0.02 11.10 -14.72
N ARG A 88 -0.07 9.78 -14.92
CA ARG A 88 -0.37 9.18 -16.23
C ARG A 88 -1.74 9.61 -16.73
N PHE A 89 -2.77 9.55 -15.88
CA PHE A 89 -4.10 10.00 -16.23
C PHE A 89 -4.12 11.48 -16.66
N MET A 90 -3.42 12.34 -15.93
CA MET A 90 -3.32 13.77 -16.28
C MET A 90 -2.58 13.99 -17.60
N ILE A 91 -1.52 13.22 -17.87
CA ILE A 91 -0.82 13.24 -19.16
C ILE A 91 -1.76 12.83 -20.29
N ASP A 92 -2.48 11.71 -20.14
CA ASP A 92 -3.40 11.20 -21.16
C ASP A 92 -4.52 12.19 -21.44
N LEU A 93 -5.10 12.81 -20.41
CA LEU A 93 -6.11 13.85 -20.54
C LEU A 93 -5.58 15.07 -21.31
N GLN A 94 -4.34 15.48 -21.03
CA GLN A 94 -3.71 16.61 -21.70
C GLN A 94 -3.37 16.30 -23.17
N VAL A 95 -2.89 15.08 -23.44
CA VAL A 95 -2.62 14.59 -24.80
C VAL A 95 -3.91 14.52 -25.60
N GLN A 96 -4.99 13.97 -25.03
CA GLN A 96 -6.29 13.91 -25.68
C GLN A 96 -6.78 15.31 -26.07
N LYS A 97 -6.82 16.27 -25.12
CA LYS A 97 -7.19 17.67 -25.40
C LYS A 97 -6.36 18.29 -26.52
N THR A 98 -5.04 18.06 -26.50
CA THR A 98 -4.13 18.64 -27.49
C THR A 98 -4.30 17.99 -28.87
N SER A 99 -4.47 16.67 -28.91
CA SER A 99 -4.68 15.92 -30.15
C SER A 99 -6.02 16.23 -30.82
N GLU A 100 -7.09 16.40 -30.04
CA GLU A 100 -8.41 16.78 -30.55
C GLU A 100 -8.37 18.20 -31.15
N LYS A 101 -7.77 19.16 -30.44
CA LYS A 101 -7.54 20.52 -30.96
C LYS A 101 -6.67 20.52 -32.21
N ALA A 102 -5.58 19.73 -32.23
CA ALA A 102 -4.72 19.61 -33.41
C ALA A 102 -5.49 19.01 -34.61
N ARG A 103 -6.36 18.01 -34.36
CA ARG A 103 -7.19 17.39 -35.39
C ARG A 103 -8.24 18.36 -35.94
N TRP A 104 -8.88 19.15 -35.07
CA TRP A 104 -9.81 20.20 -35.50
C TRP A 104 -9.12 21.24 -36.38
N LYS A 105 -7.92 21.71 -35.97
CA LYS A 105 -7.11 22.66 -36.76
C LYS A 105 -6.67 22.08 -38.10
N GLU A 106 -6.36 20.79 -38.16
CA GLU A 106 -6.01 20.14 -39.44
C GLU A 106 -7.22 20.04 -40.38
N LEU A 107 -8.38 19.63 -39.89
CA LEU A 107 -9.61 19.53 -40.68
C LEU A 107 -10.11 20.89 -41.17
N ALA A 108 -9.98 21.93 -40.34
CA ALA A 108 -10.40 23.28 -40.67
C ALA A 108 -9.62 23.90 -41.84
N LYS A 109 -8.41 23.40 -42.14
CA LYS A 109 -7.67 23.82 -43.36
C LYS A 109 -8.43 23.52 -44.65
N SER A 110 -9.27 22.49 -44.64
CA SER A 110 -10.10 22.06 -45.77
C SER A 110 -11.58 22.40 -45.62
N ASP A 111 -12.01 22.93 -44.47
CA ASP A 111 -13.40 23.26 -44.15
C ASP A 111 -13.52 24.67 -43.53
N PRO A 112 -13.91 25.69 -44.32
CA PRO A 112 -14.03 27.07 -43.85
C PRO A 112 -15.08 27.31 -42.76
N GLU A 113 -16.15 26.50 -42.72
CA GLU A 113 -17.18 26.61 -41.68
C GLU A 113 -16.62 26.11 -40.34
N LEU A 114 -15.85 25.02 -40.38
CA LEU A 114 -15.17 24.49 -39.20
C LEU A 114 -14.12 25.47 -38.66
N GLN A 115 -13.38 26.17 -39.51
CA GLN A 115 -12.44 27.23 -39.08
C GLN A 115 -13.16 28.34 -38.32
N THR A 116 -14.31 28.79 -38.82
CA THR A 116 -15.12 29.85 -38.18
C THR A 116 -15.63 29.42 -36.80
N LEU A 117 -16.00 28.14 -36.65
CA LEU A 117 -16.42 27.56 -35.37
C LEU A 117 -15.25 27.49 -34.36
N ILE A 118 -14.05 27.11 -34.79
CA ILE A 118 -12.85 27.07 -33.94
C ILE A 118 -12.48 28.48 -33.49
N ASP A 119 -12.46 29.45 -34.39
CA ASP A 119 -12.12 30.85 -34.07
C ASP A 119 -13.13 31.46 -33.08
N THR A 120 -14.41 31.11 -33.23
CA THR A 120 -15.47 31.51 -32.29
C THR A 120 -15.25 30.88 -30.91
N LEU A 121 -14.89 29.59 -30.85
CA LEU A 121 -14.61 28.89 -29.60
C LEU A 121 -13.42 29.52 -28.86
N GLU A 122 -12.33 29.82 -29.59
CA GLU A 122 -11.14 30.48 -29.04
C GLU A 122 -11.44 31.90 -28.54
N SER A 123 -12.34 32.65 -29.20
CA SER A 123 -12.78 33.99 -28.76
C SER A 123 -13.58 34.00 -27.45
N LEU A 124 -14.19 32.85 -27.09
CA LEU A 124 -14.97 32.67 -25.86
C LEU A 124 -14.10 32.19 -24.67
N GLY A 125 -12.81 31.92 -24.87
CA GLY A 125 -11.86 31.60 -23.82
C GLY A 125 -11.58 30.11 -23.58
N GLU A 126 -12.04 29.22 -24.47
CA GLU A 126 -11.66 27.79 -24.51
C GLU A 126 -10.63 27.48 -25.61
#